data_AF-A0A1Y6FZA8-F1
#
_entry.id   AF-A0A1Y6FZA8-F1
#
_cell.length_a   1.000
_cell.length_b   1.000
_cell.length_c   1.000
_cell.angle_alpha   90.00
_cell.angle_beta   90.00
_cell.angle_gamma   90.00
#
_symmetry.space_group_name_H-M   'P 1'
#
loop_
_entity.id
_entity.type
_entity.pdbx_description
1 polymer ?
#
loop_
_entity_poly.entity_id
_entity_poly.type
_entity_poly.pdbx_seq_one_letter_code
_entity_poly.pdbx_strand_id
1 'polypeptide(L)'
;MNVKRGSTTFLKVIILLAGIAVLALCIWLPEIAIRDARVHPDTAYFLIPFLVCAYGFCITFFVVLYQAFKLLTYIERNNAFSELSLKSLKVIKKCTFAVIFFIVLGIVSLKVLSKVTGDDPAGPISLSLMGILATSIIAAIVDALQKPLKNVLELKPKND
;
A
#
# COMPACT_ATOMS: atom_id res chain seq x y z
N MET A 1 27.54 9.32 0.71
CA MET A 1 26.99 8.64 1.91
C MET A 1 27.37 7.17 1.83
N ASN A 2 28.31 6.70 2.64
CA ASN A 2 28.68 5.28 2.69
C ASN A 2 27.61 4.55 3.51
N VAL A 3 26.53 4.13 2.85
CA VAL A 3 25.45 3.40 3.52
C VAL A 3 26.04 2.06 3.97
N LYS A 4 26.09 1.80 5.28
CA LYS A 4 26.54 0.51 5.81
C LYS A 4 25.70 -0.58 5.14
N ARG A 5 26.32 -1.36 4.25
CA ARG A 5 25.70 -2.46 3.47
C ARG A 5 24.82 -3.39 4.32
N GLY A 6 25.13 -3.54 5.61
CA GLY A 6 24.32 -4.30 6.56
C GLY A 6 22.93 -3.72 6.84
N SER A 7 22.76 -2.39 6.89
CA SER A 7 21.47 -1.75 7.21
C SER A 7 20.45 -1.91 6.08
N THR A 8 20.90 -1.78 4.83
CA THR A 8 20.05 -1.98 3.66
C THR A 8 19.71 -3.46 3.48
N THR A 9 20.64 -4.37 3.76
CA THR A 9 20.38 -5.81 3.73
C THR A 9 19.33 -6.20 4.78
N PHE A 10 19.43 -5.67 6.00
CA PHE A 10 18.45 -5.88 7.05
C PHE A 10 17.04 -5.39 6.64
N LEU A 11 16.95 -4.19 6.07
CA LEU A 11 15.66 -3.66 5.63
C LEU A 11 15.06 -4.47 4.46
N LYS A 12 15.89 -5.02 3.55
CA LYS A 12 15.42 -5.96 2.51
C LYS A 12 14.82 -7.23 3.09
N VAL A 13 15.45 -7.80 4.13
CA VAL A 13 14.93 -8.99 4.81
C VAL A 13 13.57 -8.69 5.45
N ILE A 14 13.42 -7.53 6.10
CA ILE A 14 12.12 -7.11 6.66
C ILE A 14 11.06 -6.99 5.57
N ILE A 15 11.39 -6.37 4.43
CA ILE A 15 10.46 -6.25 3.28
C ILE A 15 10.02 -7.64 2.79
N LEU A 16 10.96 -8.59 2.72
CA LEU A 16 10.68 -9.95 2.28
C LEU A 16 9.80 -10.70 3.29
N LEU A 17 10.08 -10.58 4.59
CA LEU A 17 9.25 -11.14 5.66
C LEU A 17 7.84 -10.53 5.67
N ALA A 18 7.71 -9.22 5.48
CA ALA A 18 6.41 -8.56 5.35
C ALA A 18 5.62 -9.07 4.14
N GLY A 19 6.31 -9.33 3.02
CA GLY A 19 5.70 -9.96 1.84
C GLY A 19 5.16 -11.35 2.14
N ILE A 20 5.94 -12.20 2.82
CA ILE A 20 5.50 -13.54 3.22
C ILE A 20 4.30 -13.48 4.17
N ALA A 21 4.33 -12.58 5.15
CA ALA A 21 3.22 -12.40 6.08
C ALA A 21 1.92 -12.02 5.35
N VAL A 22 1.99 -11.11 4.38
CA VAL A 22 0.82 -10.72 3.58
C VAL A 22 0.38 -11.84 2.64
N LEU A 23 1.29 -12.64 2.07
CA LEU A 23 0.91 -13.83 1.30
C LEU A 23 0.12 -14.82 2.16
N ALA A 24 0.58 -15.10 3.39
CA ALA A 24 -0.11 -15.98 4.32
C ALA A 24 -1.52 -15.46 4.65
N LEU A 25 -1.66 -14.15 4.89
CA LEU A 25 -2.97 -13.52 5.08
C LEU A 25 -3.87 -13.67 3.85
N CYS A 26 -3.32 -13.45 2.66
CA CYS A 26 -4.09 -13.54 1.42
C CYS A 26 -4.59 -14.98 1.13
N ILE A 27 -3.84 -16.01 1.56
CA ILE A 27 -4.28 -17.43 1.50
C ILE A 27 -5.40 -17.71 2.52
N TRP A 28 -5.32 -17.09 3.71
CA TRP A 28 -6.29 -17.30 4.80
C TRP A 28 -7.61 -16.54 4.59
N LEU A 29 -7.58 -15.43 3.85
CA LEU A 29 -8.74 -14.58 3.56
C LEU A 29 -10.01 -15.32 3.06
N PRO A 30 -9.94 -16.21 2.04
CA PRO A 30 -11.12 -16.92 1.56
C PRO A 30 -11.74 -17.83 2.63
N GLU A 31 -10.94 -18.35 3.55
CA GLU A 31 -11.45 -19.20 4.63
C GLU A 31 -12.22 -18.39 5.69
N ILE A 32 -11.78 -17.16 5.97
CA ILE A 32 -12.54 -16.21 6.80
C ILE A 32 -13.86 -15.86 6.10
N ALA A 33 -13.80 -15.58 4.80
CA ALA A 33 -14.96 -15.22 4.01
C ALA A 33 -16.01 -16.33 3.97
N ILE A 34 -15.60 -17.58 3.78
CA ILE A 34 -16.51 -18.74 3.78
C ILE A 34 -17.12 -18.95 5.18
N ARG A 35 -16.33 -18.77 6.24
CA ARG A 35 -16.82 -18.90 7.62
C ARG A 35 -17.88 -17.83 7.91
N ASP A 36 -17.65 -16.60 7.50
CA ASP A 36 -18.57 -15.48 7.71
C ASP A 36 -19.86 -15.64 6.89
N ALA A 37 -19.75 -16.09 5.64
CA ALA A 37 -20.90 -16.40 4.77
C ALA A 37 -21.84 -17.46 5.34
N ARG A 38 -21.34 -18.40 6.16
CA ARG A 38 -22.18 -19.40 6.84
C ARG A 38 -22.97 -18.84 8.01
N VAL A 39 -22.45 -17.80 8.67
CA VAL A 39 -23.09 -17.18 9.84
C VAL A 39 -24.09 -16.12 9.39
N HIS A 40 -23.79 -15.37 8.33
CA HIS A 40 -24.64 -14.31 7.79
C HIS A 40 -24.93 -14.53 6.30
N PRO A 41 -25.87 -15.44 5.96
CA PRO A 41 -26.19 -15.75 4.57
C PRO A 41 -26.78 -14.55 3.80
N ASP A 42 -27.42 -13.61 4.51
CA ASP A 42 -28.05 -12.43 3.92
C ASP A 42 -27.02 -11.43 3.36
N THR A 43 -25.82 -11.40 3.93
CA THR A 43 -24.68 -10.56 3.50
C THR A 43 -23.71 -11.29 2.57
N ALA A 44 -23.96 -12.55 2.22
CA ALA A 44 -23.10 -13.35 1.36
C ALA A 44 -22.84 -12.71 -0.02
N TYR A 45 -23.77 -11.92 -0.53
CA TYR A 45 -23.60 -11.19 -1.79
C TYR A 45 -22.54 -10.07 -1.69
N PHE A 46 -22.37 -9.44 -0.53
CA PHE A 46 -21.36 -8.39 -0.29
C PHE A 46 -19.94 -8.96 -0.08
N LEU A 47 -19.83 -10.24 0.28
CA LEU A 47 -18.55 -10.92 0.50
C LEU A 47 -17.70 -11.01 -0.77
N ILE A 48 -18.31 -11.23 -1.93
CA ILE A 48 -17.58 -11.31 -3.22
C ILE A 48 -16.87 -9.99 -3.55
N PRO A 49 -17.55 -8.82 -3.62
CA PRO A 49 -16.88 -7.55 -3.89
C PRO A 49 -15.89 -7.15 -2.78
N PHE A 50 -16.15 -7.53 -1.53
CA PHE A 50 -15.19 -7.34 -0.44
C PHE A 50 -13.90 -8.14 -0.67
N LEU A 51 -14.01 -9.41 -1.07
CA LEU A 51 -12.86 -10.26 -1.38
C LEU A 51 -12.05 -9.69 -2.55
N VAL A 52 -12.71 -9.23 -3.61
CA VAL A 52 -12.06 -8.59 -4.76
C VAL A 52 -11.29 -7.34 -4.32
N CYS A 53 -11.88 -6.50 -3.48
CA CYS A 53 -11.20 -5.33 -2.93
C CYS A 53 -9.98 -5.71 -2.08
N ALA A 54 -10.11 -6.74 -1.24
CA ALA A 54 -9.03 -7.19 -0.38
C ALA A 54 -7.85 -7.78 -1.17
N TYR A 55 -8.11 -8.57 -2.22
CA TYR A 55 -7.06 -9.02 -3.14
C TYR A 55 -6.42 -7.85 -3.91
N GLY A 56 -7.20 -6.85 -4.31
CA GLY A 56 -6.66 -5.60 -4.88
C GLY A 56 -5.72 -4.87 -3.93
N PHE A 57 -6.02 -4.91 -2.63
CA PHE A 57 -5.16 -4.37 -1.58
C PHE A 57 -3.86 -5.18 -1.43
N CYS A 58 -3.94 -6.51 -1.40
CA CYS A 58 -2.76 -7.39 -1.41
C CYS A 58 -1.85 -7.06 -2.61
N ILE A 59 -2.42 -6.96 -3.82
CA ILE A 59 -1.66 -6.64 -5.04
C ILE A 59 -0.96 -5.28 -4.90
N THR A 60 -1.69 -4.25 -4.47
CA THR A 60 -1.13 -2.91 -4.27
C THR A 60 0.01 -2.94 -3.25
N PHE A 61 -0.13 -3.72 -2.17
CA PHE A 61 0.90 -3.91 -1.16
C PHE A 61 2.16 -4.58 -1.73
N PHE A 62 2.03 -5.65 -2.51
CA PHE A 62 3.17 -6.30 -3.17
C PHE A 62 3.89 -5.35 -4.13
N VAL A 63 3.15 -4.52 -4.88
CA VAL A 63 3.75 -3.51 -5.76
C VAL A 63 4.58 -2.52 -4.94
N VAL A 64 4.08 -2.05 -3.80
CA VAL A 64 4.83 -1.15 -2.90
C VAL A 64 6.07 -1.82 -2.34
N LEU A 65 5.98 -3.07 -1.87
CA LEU A 65 7.13 -3.82 -1.35
C LEU A 65 8.22 -4.02 -2.42
N TYR A 66 7.83 -4.45 -3.62
CA TYR A 66 8.74 -4.60 -4.75
C TYR A 66 9.43 -3.27 -5.06
N GLN A 67 8.65 -2.19 -5.05
CA GLN A 67 9.15 -0.87 -5.38
C GLN A 67 10.12 -0.32 -4.32
N ALA A 68 9.85 -0.60 -3.04
CA ALA A 68 10.73 -0.29 -1.92
C ALA A 68 12.04 -1.10 -1.98
N PHE A 69 11.96 -2.41 -2.28
CA PHE A 69 13.14 -3.26 -2.45
C PHE A 69 14.06 -2.76 -3.58
N LYS A 70 13.44 -2.34 -4.69
CA LYS A 70 14.14 -1.77 -5.84
C LYS A 70 14.81 -0.44 -5.49
N LEU A 71 14.11 0.44 -4.76
CA LEU A 71 14.67 1.70 -4.26
C LEU A 71 15.90 1.45 -3.36
N LEU A 72 15.80 0.48 -2.46
CA LEU A 72 16.87 0.10 -1.55
C LEU A 72 18.09 -0.47 -2.29
N THR A 73 17.86 -1.22 -3.36
CA THR A 73 18.92 -1.72 -4.25
C THR A 73 19.61 -0.58 -5.03
N TYR A 74 18.87 0.46 -5.41
CA TYR A 74 19.48 1.65 -6.02
C TYR A 74 20.33 2.44 -5.03
N ILE A 75 19.89 2.54 -3.78
CA ILE A 75 20.67 3.17 -2.70
C ILE A 75 21.99 2.41 -2.47
N GLU A 76 21.95 1.07 -2.42
CA GLU A 76 23.16 0.24 -2.28
C GLU A 76 24.15 0.36 -3.45
N ARG A 77 23.64 0.55 -4.67
CA ARG A 77 24.48 0.74 -5.86
C ARG A 77 24.99 2.18 -6.03
N ASN A 78 24.92 3.02 -5.00
CA ASN A 78 25.22 4.47 -5.04
C ASN A 78 24.40 5.26 -6.07
N ASN A 79 23.30 4.68 -6.57
CA ASN A 79 22.40 5.27 -7.56
C ASN A 79 21.11 5.79 -6.90
N ALA A 80 21.19 6.24 -5.64
CA ALA A 80 20.06 6.77 -4.89
C ALA A 80 19.38 7.95 -5.63
N PHE A 81 20.18 8.82 -6.24
CA PHE A 81 19.74 9.98 -7.04
C PHE A 81 19.72 9.66 -8.54
N SER A 82 18.94 8.65 -8.92
CA SER A 82 18.75 8.24 -10.31
C SER A 82 17.29 8.43 -10.74
N GLU A 83 17.05 8.63 -12.04
CA GLU A 83 15.71 8.61 -12.63
C GLU A 83 14.94 7.34 -12.25
N LEU A 84 15.64 6.21 -12.09
CA LEU A 84 15.06 4.94 -11.68
C LEU A 84 14.50 5.01 -10.24
N SER A 85 15.20 5.67 -9.32
CA SER A 85 14.73 5.92 -7.95
C SER A 85 13.51 6.86 -7.94
N LEU A 86 13.52 7.89 -8.79
CA LEU A 86 12.37 8.80 -8.92
C LEU A 86 11.14 8.10 -9.51
N LYS A 87 11.33 7.26 -10.54
CA LYS A 87 10.26 6.42 -11.11
C LYS A 87 9.67 5.49 -10.06
N SER A 88 10.54 4.91 -9.24
CA SER A 88 10.16 4.04 -8.13
C SER A 88 9.26 4.77 -7.13
N LEU A 89 9.68 5.96 -6.73
CA LEU A 89 8.96 6.78 -5.76
C LEU A 89 7.60 7.28 -6.31
N LYS A 90 7.51 7.55 -7.63
CA LYS A 90 6.25 7.88 -8.31
C LYS A 90 5.25 6.73 -8.30
N VAL A 91 5.71 5.49 -8.47
CA VAL A 91 4.84 4.31 -8.38
C VAL A 91 4.29 4.15 -6.96
N ILE A 92 5.14 4.30 -5.93
CA ILE A 92 4.69 4.26 -4.53
C ILE A 92 3.61 5.32 -4.27
N LYS A 93 3.82 6.56 -4.74
CA LYS A 93 2.82 7.64 -4.61
C LYS A 93 1.49 7.27 -5.27
N LYS A 94 1.50 6.70 -6.48
CA LYS A 94 0.29 6.22 -7.16
C LYS A 94 -0.43 5.13 -6.36
N CYS A 95 0.32 4.19 -5.79
CA CYS A 95 -0.25 3.16 -4.90
C CYS A 95 -0.91 3.78 -3.67
N THR A 96 -0.33 4.81 -3.07
CA THR A 96 -0.94 5.52 -1.93
C THR A 96 -2.28 6.15 -2.31
N PHE A 97 -2.38 6.79 -3.48
CA PHE A 97 -3.66 7.32 -3.97
C PHE A 97 -4.67 6.21 -4.27
N ALA A 98 -4.23 5.07 -4.81
CA ALA A 98 -5.09 3.92 -5.03
C ALA A 98 -5.67 3.39 -3.71
N VAL A 99 -4.85 3.30 -2.65
CA VAL A 99 -5.32 2.89 -1.32
C VAL A 99 -6.38 3.85 -0.79
N ILE A 100 -6.14 5.17 -0.87
CA ILE A 100 -7.14 6.17 -0.44
C ILE A 100 -8.45 5.99 -1.23
N PHE A 101 -8.36 5.78 -2.54
CA PHE A 101 -9.52 5.51 -3.38
C PHE A 101 -10.29 4.26 -2.94
N PHE A 102 -9.60 3.15 -2.66
CA PHE A 102 -10.22 1.93 -2.13
C PHE A 102 -10.88 2.14 -0.77
N ILE A 103 -10.26 2.91 0.13
CA ILE A 103 -10.84 3.21 1.44
C ILE A 103 -12.12 4.03 1.30
N VAL A 104 -12.11 5.07 0.44
CA VAL A 104 -13.32 5.87 0.17
C VAL A 104 -14.43 5.00 -0.42
N LEU A 105 -14.08 4.10 -1.34
CA LEU A 105 -15.03 3.16 -1.92
C LEU A 105 -15.61 2.20 -0.85
N GLY A 106 -14.77 1.73 0.06
CA GLY A 106 -15.18 0.95 1.23
C GLY A 106 -16.15 1.71 2.16
N ILE A 107 -15.89 2.98 2.45
CA ILE A 107 -16.80 3.83 3.26
C ILE A 107 -18.17 3.96 2.58
N VAL A 108 -18.20 4.15 1.26
CA VAL A 108 -19.46 4.24 0.50
C VAL A 108 -20.22 2.91 0.58
N SER A 109 -19.53 1.78 0.37
CA SER A 109 -20.12 0.44 0.49
C SER A 109 -20.68 0.18 1.90
N LEU A 110 -19.96 0.57 2.95
CA LEU A 110 -20.40 0.44 4.34
C LEU A 110 -21.66 1.27 4.64
N LYS A 111 -21.75 2.50 4.12
CA LYS A 111 -22.96 3.33 4.26
C LYS A 111 -24.17 2.71 3.58
N VAL A 112 -23.99 2.12 2.39
CA VAL A 112 -25.06 1.41 1.69
C VAL A 112 -25.49 0.18 2.50
N LEU A 113 -24.54 -0.59 3.02
CA LEU A 113 -24.82 -1.80 3.80
C LEU A 113 -25.53 -1.48 5.12
N SER A 114 -25.12 -0.43 5.82
CA SER A 114 -25.79 0.05 7.04
C SER A 114 -27.24 0.44 6.78
N LYS A 115 -27.53 1.07 5.63
CA LYS A 115 -28.91 1.42 5.26
C LYS A 115 -29.79 0.20 5.00
N VAL A 116 -29.20 -0.93 4.57
CA VAL A 116 -29.92 -2.18 4.30
C VAL A 116 -30.07 -3.04 5.56
N THR A 117 -29.03 -3.12 6.39
CA THR A 117 -28.96 -4.04 7.54
C THR A 117 -29.43 -3.38 8.83
N GLY A 118 -29.43 -2.04 8.89
CA GLY A 118 -29.71 -1.28 10.11
C GLY A 118 -28.54 -1.20 11.11
N ASP A 119 -27.42 -1.83 10.78
CA ASP A 119 -26.21 -1.82 11.62
C ASP A 119 -25.53 -0.45 11.65
N ASP A 120 -24.92 -0.11 12.79
CA ASP A 120 -24.15 1.11 12.98
C ASP A 120 -22.77 1.03 12.27
N PRO A 121 -22.51 1.85 11.23
CA PRO A 121 -21.25 1.81 10.51
C PRO A 121 -20.17 2.69 11.15
N ALA A 122 -20.42 3.34 12.29
CA ALA A 122 -19.51 4.31 12.90
C ALA A 122 -18.11 3.73 13.16
N GLY A 123 -18.03 2.50 13.68
CA GLY A 123 -16.75 1.81 13.94
C GLY A 123 -15.91 1.62 12.66
N PRO A 124 -16.41 0.87 11.66
CA PRO A 124 -15.73 0.66 10.39
C PRO A 124 -15.38 1.96 9.64
N ILE A 125 -16.24 2.98 9.69
CA ILE A 125 -15.98 4.29 9.07
C ILE A 125 -14.83 5.02 9.80
N SER A 126 -14.81 5.00 11.13
CA SER A 126 -13.74 5.61 11.93
C SER A 126 -12.38 4.96 11.64
N LEU A 127 -12.32 3.63 11.57
CA LEU A 127 -11.11 2.89 11.21
C LEU A 127 -10.62 3.25 9.79
N SER A 128 -11.56 3.37 8.85
CA SER A 128 -11.27 3.79 7.48
C SER A 128 -10.68 5.21 7.43
N LEU A 129 -11.22 6.14 8.23
CA LEU A 129 -10.72 7.51 8.30
C LEU A 129 -9.28 7.58 8.86
N MET A 130 -8.99 6.80 9.91
CA MET A 130 -7.62 6.65 10.42
C MET A 130 -6.67 6.10 9.34
N GLY A 131 -7.15 5.16 8.52
CA GLY A 131 -6.41 4.63 7.37
C GLY A 131 -6.06 5.70 6.34
N ILE A 132 -7.00 6.61 6.02
CA ILE A 132 -6.75 7.75 5.11
C ILE A 132 -5.69 8.69 5.69
N LEU A 133 -5.75 8.99 6.98
CA LEU A 133 -4.76 9.85 7.64
C LEU A 133 -3.36 9.22 7.57
N ALA A 134 -3.25 7.93 7.92
CA ALA A 134 -1.97 7.20 7.85
C ALA A 134 -1.39 7.18 6.43
N THR A 135 -2.22 6.92 5.41
CA THR A 135 -1.77 6.95 4.01
C THR A 135 -1.42 8.35 3.52
N SER A 136 -2.12 9.38 3.99
CA SER A 136 -1.81 10.77 3.66
C SER A 136 -0.42 11.18 4.19
N ILE A 137 -0.05 10.73 5.40
CA ILE A 137 1.29 10.95 5.95
C ILE A 137 2.35 10.28 5.06
N ILE A 138 2.11 9.04 4.64
CA ILE A 138 3.02 8.32 3.73
C ILE A 138 3.15 9.08 2.39
N ALA A 139 2.04 9.55 1.83
CA ALA A 139 2.06 10.34 0.59
C ALA A 139 2.88 11.62 0.74
N ALA A 140 2.75 12.32 1.87
CA ALA A 140 3.53 13.53 2.16
C ALA A 140 5.03 13.24 2.29
N ILE A 141 5.41 12.14 2.97
CA ILE A 141 6.81 11.70 3.07
C ILE A 141 7.38 11.38 1.68
N VAL A 142 6.62 10.64 0.87
CA VAL A 142 7.02 10.27 -0.50
C VAL A 142 7.19 11.52 -1.36
N ASP A 143 6.30 12.51 -1.24
CA ASP A 143 6.41 13.79 -1.95
C ASP A 143 7.61 14.63 -1.51
N ALA A 144 7.85 14.69 -0.19
CA ALA A 144 9.00 15.35 0.39
C ALA A 144 10.33 14.72 -0.06
N LEU A 145 10.35 13.40 -0.30
CA LEU A 145 11.50 12.70 -0.87
C LEU A 145 11.61 12.89 -2.40
N GLN A 146 10.50 13.05 -3.12
CA GLN A 146 10.53 13.25 -4.58
C GLN A 146 11.15 14.60 -4.98
N LYS A 147 10.84 15.68 -4.25
CA LYS A 147 11.36 17.04 -4.54
C LYS A 147 12.90 17.12 -4.58
N PRO A 148 13.65 16.71 -3.55
CA PRO A 148 15.11 16.78 -3.57
C PRO A 148 15.72 15.86 -4.63
N LEU A 149 15.14 14.67 -4.86
CA LEU A 149 15.60 13.77 -5.92
C LEU A 149 15.46 14.41 -7.31
N LYS A 150 14.34 15.08 -7.57
CA LYS A 150 14.09 15.79 -8.84
C LYS A 150 15.08 16.94 -9.03
N ASN A 151 15.30 17.76 -8.01
CA ASN A 151 16.21 18.90 -8.07
C ASN A 151 17.65 18.46 -8.38
N VAL A 152 18.15 17.40 -7.72
CA VAL A 152 19.51 16.87 -7.97
C VAL A 152 19.65 16.33 -9.40
N LEU A 153 18.60 15.69 -9.93
CA LEU A 153 18.59 15.18 -11.31
C LEU A 153 18.60 16.31 -12.35
N GLU A 154 17.86 17.39 -12.12
CA GLU A 154 17.79 18.55 -13.02
C GLU A 154 19.08 19.39 -13.01
N LEU A 155 19.81 19.41 -11.89
CA LEU A 155 21.11 20.08 -11.75
C LEU A 155 22.27 19.28 -12.32
N LYS A 156 22.09 18.00 -12.65
CA LYS A 156 23.14 17.19 -13.26
C LYS A 156 23.28 17.63 -14.73
N PRO A 157 24.43 18.19 -15.15
CA PRO A 157 24.60 18.66 -16.52
C PRO A 157 24.41 17.49 -17.49
N LYS A 158 23.62 17.75 -18.53
CA LYS A 158 23.29 16.81 -19.59
C LYS A 158 24.45 16.73 -20.60
N ASN A 159 25.65 16.44 -20.11
CA ASN A 159 26.82 16.15 -20.92
C ASN A 159 27.21 14.69 -20.68
N ASP A 160 26.63 13.81 -21.48
CA ASP A 160 27.21 12.63 -22.13
C ASP A 160 26.23 12.16 -23.20
#